data_AF-A0A8W8J4I8-F1
#
_entry.id   AF-A0A8W8J4I8-F1
#
_cell.length_a   1.000
_cell.length_b   1.000
_cell.length_c   1.000
_cell.angle_alpha   90.00
_cell.angle_beta   90.00
_cell.angle_gamma   90.00
#
_symmetry.space_group_name_H-M   'P 1'
#
loop_
_entity.id
_entity.type
_entity.pdbx_description
1 polymer ?
#
loop_
_entity_poly.entity_id
_entity_poly.type
_entity_poly.pdbx_seq_one_letter_code
_entity_poly.pdbx_strand_id
1 'polypeptide(L)'
;EYISLLGVEVNSSDYLFRSLTFCKNANVYKVRRDNRPLSYTRAREIVLHAFGEIGLDKSKFGIHSLRSGGATAAAAAGINDRLFKKHGRWRSEKAKDGYVRESIQEKLFVTQNLGI
;
A
#
# COMPACT_ATOMS: atom_id res chain seq x y z
N GLU A 1 -0.02 14.19 14.34
CA GLU A 1 0.44 13.01 15.09
C GLU A 1 1.63 12.29 14.42
N TYR A 2 1.51 11.80 13.17
CA TYR A 2 2.64 11.13 12.51
C TYR A 2 3.76 12.05 12.02
N ILE A 3 3.45 13.25 11.52
CA ILE A 3 4.47 14.19 11.02
C ILE A 3 5.36 14.72 12.16
N SER A 4 4.78 14.95 13.33
CA SER A 4 5.52 15.36 14.54
C SER A 4 6.52 14.29 15.01
N LEU A 5 6.20 13.00 14.83
CA LEU A 5 7.11 11.89 15.18
C LEU A 5 8.31 11.78 14.22
N LEU A 6 8.18 12.30 13.00
CA LEU A 6 9.24 12.22 11.98
C LEU A 6 10.26 13.36 12.09
N GLY A 7 9.99 14.37 12.92
CA GLY A 7 10.85 15.56 13.03
C GLY A 7 11.00 16.31 11.70
N VAL A 8 10.01 16.19 10.80
CA VAL A 8 9.99 16.88 9.51
C VAL A 8 9.07 18.07 9.62
N GLU A 9 9.56 19.25 9.25
CA GLU A 9 8.71 20.43 9.11
C GLU A 9 7.70 20.21 7.98
N VAL A 10 6.43 20.51 8.23
CA VAL A 10 5.32 20.29 7.27
C VAL A 10 5.57 20.99 5.92
N ASN A 11 6.37 22.06 5.91
CA ASN A 11 6.71 22.85 4.73
C ASN A 11 8.09 22.54 4.14
N SER A 12 8.76 21.48 4.60
CA SER A 12 10.05 21.07 4.06
C SER A 12 9.89 20.41 2.68
N SER A 13 10.89 20.59 1.81
CA SER A 13 11.03 19.83 0.56
C SER A 13 11.62 18.44 0.77
N ASP A 14 11.83 18.03 2.02
CA ASP A 14 12.33 16.73 2.39
C ASP A 14 11.34 15.59 2.10
N TYR A 15 11.87 14.45 1.67
CA TYR A 15 11.07 13.24 1.58
C TYR A 15 10.61 12.78 2.97
N LEU A 16 9.35 12.33 3.08
CA LEU A 16 8.81 11.77 4.32
C LEU A 16 9.56 10.50 4.75
N PHE A 17 9.85 9.63 3.78
CA PHE A 17 10.65 8.42 3.98
C PHE A 17 11.99 8.59 3.28
N ARG A 18 13.06 8.72 4.06
CA ARG A 18 14.43 8.95 3.58
C ARG A 18 15.28 7.70 3.66
N SER A 19 16.26 7.64 2.76
CA SER A 19 17.26 6.58 2.81
C SER A 19 18.15 6.71 4.06
N LEU A 20 18.56 5.56 4.59
CA LEU A 20 19.46 5.46 5.75
C LEU A 20 20.85 4.99 5.28
N THR A 21 21.89 5.45 5.97
CA THR A 21 23.25 4.92 5.85
C THR A 21 23.67 4.29 7.15
N PHE A 22 24.23 3.08 7.06
CA PHE A 22 24.82 2.42 8.21
C PHE A 22 26.22 2.99 8.49
N CYS A 23 26.41 3.56 9.67
CA CYS A 23 27.69 4.08 10.14
C CYS A 23 28.39 2.99 10.98
N LYS A 24 29.30 2.23 10.34
CA LYS A 24 30.03 1.11 10.99
C LYS A 24 30.69 1.52 12.32
N ASN A 25 31.37 2.67 12.34
CA ASN A 25 32.13 3.13 13.51
C ASN A 25 31.26 3.37 14.75
N ALA A 26 30.00 3.74 14.56
CA ALA A 26 29.06 4.02 15.64
C ALA A 26 27.99 2.93 15.78
N ASN A 27 28.03 1.89 14.94
CA ASN A 27 27.03 0.82 14.84
C ASN A 27 25.57 1.33 14.82
N VAL A 28 25.33 2.44 14.12
CA VAL A 28 23.99 3.06 14.03
C VAL A 28 23.63 3.37 12.58
N TYR A 29 22.33 3.35 12.30
CA TYR A 29 21.78 3.92 11.07
C TYR A 29 21.55 5.42 11.25
N LYS A 30 21.98 6.21 10.28
CA LYS A 30 21.71 7.65 10.22
C LYS A 30 20.93 7.97 8.96
N VAL A 31 20.00 8.91 9.07
CA VAL A 31 19.31 9.48 7.90
C VAL A 31 20.35 10.16 7.02
N ARG A 32 20.28 9.90 5.71
CA ARG A 32 21.19 10.55 4.77
C ARG A 32 20.94 12.04 4.72
N ARG A 33 22.03 12.82 4.65
CA ARG A 33 21.99 14.29 4.53
C ARG A 33 21.59 14.75 3.13
N ASP A 34 21.92 13.97 2.10
CA ASP A 34 21.31 14.20 0.81
C ASP A 34 19.85 13.78 0.90
N ASN A 35 18.92 14.70 0.65
CA ASN A 35 17.47 14.48 0.69
C ASN A 35 17.06 13.41 -0.34
N ARG A 36 17.34 12.14 -0.02
CA ARG A 36 17.20 10.99 -0.90
C ARG A 36 16.04 10.13 -0.42
N PRO A 37 15.10 9.76 -1.30
CA PRO A 37 13.95 8.98 -0.92
C PRO A 37 14.34 7.55 -0.56
N LEU A 38 13.49 6.89 0.23
CA LEU A 38 13.54 5.44 0.40
C LEU A 38 13.38 4.76 -0.97
N SER A 39 14.25 3.79 -1.27
CA SER A 39 14.15 3.06 -2.54
C SER A 39 12.91 2.16 -2.56
N TYR A 40 12.36 1.93 -3.75
CA TYR A 40 11.25 1.00 -3.92
C TYR A 40 11.56 -0.40 -3.38
N THR A 41 12.76 -0.92 -3.67
CA THR A 41 13.20 -2.23 -3.18
C THR A 41 13.20 -2.29 -1.67
N ARG A 42 13.70 -1.24 -0.99
CA ARG A 42 13.73 -1.22 0.47
C ARG A 42 12.32 -1.10 1.07
N ALA A 43 11.45 -0.28 0.48
CA ALA A 43 10.05 -0.23 0.87
C ALA A 43 9.38 -1.60 0.73
N ARG A 44 9.67 -2.33 -0.36
CA ARG A 44 9.13 -3.67 -0.60
C ARG A 44 9.58 -4.66 0.45
N GLU A 45 10.88 -4.66 0.79
CA GLU A 45 11.43 -5.51 1.84
C GLU A 45 10.76 -5.26 3.19
N ILE A 46 10.59 -3.99 3.57
CA ILE A 46 9.95 -3.60 4.84
C ILE A 46 8.50 -4.12 4.89
N VAL A 47 7.72 -3.90 3.83
CA VAL A 47 6.33 -4.37 3.76
C VAL A 47 6.25 -5.89 3.81
N LEU A 48 7.10 -6.60 3.04
CA LEU A 48 7.12 -8.06 3.05
C LEU A 48 7.59 -8.63 4.39
N HIS A 49 8.50 -7.95 5.08
CA HIS A 49 8.88 -8.31 6.44
C HIS A 49 7.66 -8.29 7.36
N ALA A 50 6.93 -7.17 7.39
CA ALA A 50 5.73 -7.00 8.18
C ALA A 50 4.66 -8.06 7.84
N PHE A 51 4.49 -8.41 6.56
CA PHE A 51 3.60 -9.50 6.16
C PHE A 51 4.03 -10.86 6.73
N GLY A 52 5.34 -11.14 6.75
CA GLY A 52 5.84 -12.36 7.38
C GLY A 52 5.59 -12.40 8.89
N GLU A 53 5.69 -11.26 9.58
CA GLU A 53 5.44 -11.16 11.02
C GLU A 53 3.98 -11.46 11.38
N ILE A 54 3.04 -11.20 10.47
CA ILE A 54 1.62 -11.55 10.63
C ILE A 54 1.27 -12.93 10.03
N GLY A 55 2.27 -13.74 9.65
CA GLY A 55 2.07 -15.11 9.17
C GLY A 55 1.69 -15.23 7.68
N LEU A 56 1.80 -14.16 6.89
CA LEU A 56 1.55 -14.21 5.46
C LEU A 56 2.77 -14.68 4.67
N ASP A 57 2.52 -15.49 3.65
CA ASP A 57 3.54 -15.97 2.71
C ASP A 57 4.05 -14.82 1.81
N LYS A 58 5.26 -14.36 2.07
CA LYS A 58 5.93 -13.25 1.36
C LYS A 58 6.00 -13.44 -0.16
N SER A 59 5.96 -14.68 -0.68
CA SER A 59 6.02 -14.95 -2.12
C SER A 59 4.73 -14.58 -2.86
N LYS A 60 3.61 -14.54 -2.14
CA LYS A 60 2.27 -14.27 -2.69
C LYS A 60 1.89 -12.79 -2.65
N PHE A 61 2.70 -11.96 -2.00
CA PHE A 61 2.39 -10.55 -1.77
C PHE A 61 3.47 -9.60 -2.29
N GLY A 62 3.10 -8.33 -2.42
CA GLY A 62 4.00 -7.22 -2.71
C GLY A 62 3.35 -5.88 -2.35
N ILE A 63 4.05 -4.78 -2.61
CA ILE A 63 3.49 -3.43 -2.37
C ILE A 63 2.16 -3.25 -3.11
N HIS A 64 2.06 -3.79 -4.31
CA HIS A 64 0.84 -3.69 -5.11
C HIS A 64 -0.36 -4.40 -4.49
N SER A 65 -0.13 -5.44 -3.69
CA SER A 65 -1.19 -6.14 -2.96
C SER A 65 -1.91 -5.22 -1.98
N LEU A 66 -1.20 -4.24 -1.38
CA LEU A 66 -1.82 -3.22 -0.53
C LEU A 66 -2.81 -2.36 -1.33
N ARG A 67 -2.44 -2.02 -2.58
CA ARG A 67 -3.29 -1.23 -3.47
C ARG A 67 -4.53 -2.02 -3.88
N SER A 68 -4.39 -3.29 -4.28
CA SER A 68 -5.53 -4.15 -4.58
C SER A 68 -6.42 -4.40 -3.35
N GLY A 69 -5.81 -4.59 -2.17
CA GLY A 69 -6.55 -4.74 -0.91
C GLY A 69 -7.38 -3.50 -0.56
N GLY A 70 -6.78 -2.31 -0.63
CA GLY A 70 -7.49 -1.05 -0.42
C GLY A 70 -8.57 -0.80 -1.48
N ALA A 71 -8.32 -1.18 -2.73
CA ALA A 71 -9.31 -1.11 -3.81
C ALA A 71 -10.53 -1.99 -3.53
N THR A 72 -10.27 -3.24 -3.14
CA THR A 72 -11.32 -4.19 -2.76
C THR A 72 -12.12 -3.71 -1.55
N ALA A 73 -11.45 -3.21 -0.51
CA ALA A 73 -12.11 -2.68 0.67
C ALA A 73 -12.99 -1.45 0.36
N ALA A 74 -12.53 -0.54 -0.51
CA ALA A 74 -13.32 0.61 -0.93
C ALA A 74 -14.54 0.22 -1.75
N ALA A 75 -14.41 -0.78 -2.64
CA ALA A 75 -15.53 -1.32 -3.41
C ALA A 75 -16.56 -1.99 -2.49
N ALA A 76 -16.11 -2.82 -1.55
CA ALA A 76 -16.97 -3.48 -0.56
C ALA A 76 -17.71 -2.48 0.36
N ALA A 77 -17.08 -1.33 0.66
CA ALA A 77 -17.72 -0.23 1.40
C ALA A 77 -18.71 0.59 0.56
N GLY A 78 -18.93 0.25 -0.72
CA GLY A 78 -19.86 0.96 -1.59
C GLY A 78 -19.44 2.39 -1.93
N ILE A 79 -18.14 2.70 -1.89
CA ILE A 79 -17.65 4.04 -2.22
C ILE A 79 -18.01 4.39 -3.67
N ASN A 80 -18.52 5.61 -3.87
CA ASN A 80 -18.91 6.09 -5.19
C ASN A 80 -17.79 5.92 -6.22
N ASP A 81 -18.15 5.35 -7.37
CA ASP A 81 -17.19 4.96 -8.41
C ASP A 81 -16.29 6.11 -8.90
N ARG A 82 -16.86 7.32 -9.05
CA ARG A 82 -16.10 8.51 -9.45
C ARG A 82 -15.01 8.87 -8.43
N LEU A 83 -15.34 8.80 -7.14
CA LEU A 83 -14.38 9.06 -6.06
C LEU A 83 -13.33 7.95 -5.99
N PHE A 84 -13.77 6.71 -6.13
CA PHE A 84 -12.89 5.55 -6.11
C PHE A 84 -11.85 5.59 -7.24
N LYS A 85 -12.29 5.87 -8.48
CA LYS A 85 -11.41 6.10 -9.63
C LYS A 85 -10.46 7.26 -9.43
N LYS A 86 -10.94 8.37 -8.89
CA LYS A 86 -10.11 9.55 -8.62
C LYS A 86 -9.03 9.24 -7.57
N HIS A 87 -9.38 8.53 -6.49
CA HIS A 87 -8.44 8.11 -5.45
C HIS A 87 -7.38 7.15 -6.01
N GLY A 88 -7.81 6.13 -6.75
CA GLY A 88 -6.91 5.19 -7.39
C GLY A 88 -6.11 5.79 -8.55
N ARG A 89 -6.51 6.92 -9.12
CA ARG A 89 -5.95 7.49 -10.35
C ARG A 89 -6.14 6.57 -11.57
N TRP A 90 -7.27 5.85 -11.64
CA TRP A 90 -7.63 5.04 -12.80
C TRP A 90 -8.41 5.85 -13.82
N ARG A 91 -8.02 5.72 -15.09
CA ARG A 91 -8.73 6.38 -16.20
C ARG A 91 -9.93 5.57 -16.70
N SER A 92 -9.81 4.25 -16.77
CA SER A 92 -10.86 3.34 -17.27
C SER A 92 -11.42 2.44 -16.17
N GLU A 93 -12.66 1.98 -16.36
CA GLU A 93 -13.32 1.00 -15.48
C GLU A 93 -12.52 -0.30 -15.39
N LYS A 94 -12.14 -0.85 -16.54
CA LYS A 94 -11.35 -2.08 -16.62
C LYS A 94 -10.06 -2.03 -15.78
N ALA A 95 -9.40 -0.87 -15.73
CA ALA A 95 -8.19 -0.70 -14.94
C ALA A 95 -8.46 -0.63 -13.42
N LYS A 96 -9.64 -0.18 -13.01
CA LYS A 96 -10.11 -0.17 -11.61
C LYS A 96 -10.59 -1.56 -11.20
N ASP A 97 -11.45 -2.18 -12.01
CA ASP A 97 -12.05 -3.49 -11.73
C ASP A 97 -10.98 -4.59 -11.60
N GLY A 98 -9.89 -4.52 -12.37
CA GLY A 98 -8.77 -5.47 -12.24
C GLY A 98 -8.06 -5.46 -10.88
N TYR A 99 -8.31 -4.47 -10.02
CA TYR A 99 -7.76 -4.40 -8.66
C TYR A 99 -8.74 -4.87 -7.59
N VAL A 100 -10.03 -4.92 -7.91
CA VAL A 100 -11.08 -5.36 -6.99
C VAL A 100 -11.17 -6.88 -7.09
N ARG A 101 -11.16 -7.56 -5.95
CA ARG A 101 -11.38 -9.01 -5.90
C ARG A 101 -12.68 -9.29 -5.18
N GLU A 102 -13.65 -9.89 -5.87
CA GLU A 102 -14.88 -10.31 -5.17
C GLU A 102 -14.60 -11.49 -4.25
N SER A 103 -15.25 -11.47 -3.10
CA SER A 103 -15.35 -12.58 -2.18
C SER A 103 -16.10 -13.77 -2.82
N ILE A 104 -15.90 -14.96 -2.24
CA ILE A 104 -16.63 -16.15 -2.67
C ILE A 104 -18.13 -15.95 -2.46
N GLN A 105 -18.52 -15.29 -1.38
CA GLN A 105 -19.90 -14.98 -1.03
C GLN A 105 -20.58 -14.11 -2.08
N GLU A 106 -19.92 -13.05 -2.55
CA GLU A 106 -20.44 -12.19 -3.63
C GLU A 106 -20.62 -12.96 -4.94
N LYS A 107 -19.70 -13.87 -5.26
CA LYS A 107 -19.81 -14.73 -6.45
C LYS A 107 -20.97 -15.72 -6.32
N LEU A 108 -21.12 -16.33 -5.15
CA LEU A 108 -22.20 -17.26 -4.85
C LEU A 108 -23.56 -16.59 -4.77
N PHE A 109 -23.64 -15.32 -4.37
CA PHE A 109 -24.89 -14.57 -4.31
C PHE A 109 -25.59 -14.56 -5.67
N VAL A 110 -24.85 -14.40 -6.76
CA VAL A 110 -25.43 -14.46 -8.12
C VAL A 110 -26.06 -15.82 -8.37
N THR A 111 -25.35 -16.91 -8.08
CA THR A 111 -25.85 -18.30 -8.23
C THR A 111 -27.07 -18.57 -7.36
N GLN A 112 -27.05 -18.14 -6.10
CA GLN A 112 -28.17 -18.36 -5.17
C GLN A 112 -29.45 -17.62 -5.57
N ASN A 113 -29.33 -16.47 -6.25
CA ASN A 113 -30.47 -15.70 -6.71
C ASN A 113 -30.95 -16.07 -8.13
N LEU A 114 -30.26 -17.01 -8.81
CA LEU A 114 -30.67 -17.46 -10.15
C LEU A 114 -31.84 -18.46 -10.13
N GLY A 115 -32.25 -18.95 -8.94
CA GLY A 115 -33.44 -19.81 -8.79
C GLY A 115 -33.35 -21.16 -9.52
N ILE A 116 -32.12 -21.63 -9.80
CA ILE A 116 -31.78 -22.92 -10.41
C ILE A 116 -31.08 -23.83 -9.41
#